data_AF-H0ADE4-F1
#
_entry.id   AF-H0ADE4-F1
#
_cell.length_a   1.000
_cell.length_b   1.000
_cell.length_c   1.000
_cell.angle_alpha   90.00
_cell.angle_beta   90.00
_cell.angle_gamma   90.00
#
_symmetry.space_group_name_H-M   'P 1'
#
loop_
_entity.id
_entity.type
_entity.pdbx_description
1 polymer ?
#
loop_
_entity_poly.entity_id
_entity_poly.type
_entity_poly.pdbx_seq_one_letter_code
_entity_poly.pdbx_strand_id
1 'polypeptide(L)'
;MTEKQDVNGSNWDYLIVLDACRYDIFQEEYEEFLEGKLKKVKSRGSATPEWLYETFTSRYSYNYISANPYINGQGLSLDQLVGGCEQEWNATEHFQNIVDSWINDWDEEINTVRPEKLTDTALENLEYSKTIIHYIQPHRPFISAGDAEEFGWEAKNKMEETEKTYTRKILDKTRPLWDPIYQAMPYKIQSKIKSVLGLGSDSFEKLVQKEGEEKVREYYRQDVRLALEQVQRMVKELDGKVVVTADHGELLGENGHWGHKIGLENTELLEVPWLEIKEE
;
A
#
# COMPACT_ATOMS: atom_id res chain seq x y z
N MET A 1 8.92 -24.34 -7.53
CA MET A 1 7.91 -23.52 -6.82
C MET A 1 8.61 -22.26 -6.36
N THR A 2 8.02 -21.10 -6.56
CA THR A 2 8.56 -19.81 -6.08
C THR A 2 8.64 -19.85 -4.55
N GLU A 3 9.77 -19.43 -3.99
CA GLU A 3 9.99 -19.37 -2.54
C GLU A 3 9.01 -18.40 -1.88
N LYS A 4 8.46 -18.73 -0.71
CA LYS A 4 7.58 -17.80 0.03
C LYS A 4 8.41 -16.65 0.57
N GLN A 5 7.86 -15.44 0.51
CA GLN A 5 8.43 -14.25 1.12
C GLN A 5 8.57 -14.49 2.64
N ASP A 6 9.79 -14.26 3.15
CA ASP A 6 10.13 -14.48 4.56
C ASP A 6 10.66 -13.21 5.21
N VAL A 7 9.75 -12.28 5.48
CA VAL A 7 10.07 -11.00 6.12
C VAL A 7 10.73 -11.22 7.49
N ASN A 8 10.19 -12.11 8.32
CA ASN A 8 10.63 -12.24 9.71
C ASN A 8 11.85 -13.15 9.90
N GLY A 9 12.08 -14.11 8.99
CA GLY A 9 13.27 -14.95 8.99
C GLY A 9 14.49 -14.32 8.31
N SER A 10 14.30 -13.21 7.57
CA SER A 10 15.38 -12.56 6.82
C SER A 10 16.19 -11.56 7.66
N ASN A 11 17.46 -11.44 7.31
CA ASN A 11 18.41 -10.53 7.95
C ASN A 11 18.51 -9.19 7.18
N TRP A 12 17.62 -8.27 7.52
CA TRP A 12 17.60 -6.88 7.06
C TRP A 12 17.52 -5.94 8.26
N ASP A 13 18.07 -4.74 8.08
CA ASP A 13 17.95 -3.61 9.01
C ASP A 13 16.83 -2.66 8.53
N TYR A 14 16.69 -2.50 7.21
CA TYR A 14 15.61 -1.74 6.59
C TYR A 14 14.86 -2.58 5.55
N LEU A 15 13.54 -2.65 5.70
CA LEU A 15 12.63 -3.28 4.73
C LEU A 15 11.78 -2.20 4.08
N ILE A 16 12.01 -1.95 2.80
CA ILE A 16 11.24 -1.01 1.99
C ILE A 16 10.18 -1.81 1.23
N VAL A 17 8.91 -1.46 1.44
CA VAL A 17 7.75 -2.13 0.84
C VAL A 17 7.05 -1.17 -0.12
N LEU A 18 6.85 -1.61 -1.36
CA LEU A 18 6.07 -0.90 -2.38
C LEU A 18 4.69 -1.56 -2.51
N ASP A 19 3.62 -0.84 -2.16
CA ASP A 19 2.26 -1.39 -2.17
C ASP A 19 1.81 -1.77 -3.59
N ALA A 20 1.28 -2.98 -3.73
CA ALA A 20 0.81 -3.56 -5.00
C ALA A 20 1.87 -3.65 -6.13
N CYS A 21 3.16 -3.66 -5.80
CA CYS A 21 4.23 -3.70 -6.80
C CYS A 21 4.50 -5.12 -7.36
N ARG A 22 4.04 -5.36 -8.60
CA ARG A 22 4.32 -6.58 -9.38
C ARG A 22 5.81 -6.81 -9.64
N TYR A 23 6.23 -8.07 -9.57
CA TYR A 23 7.60 -8.48 -9.88
C TYR A 23 8.05 -8.15 -11.32
N ASP A 24 7.23 -8.42 -12.33
CA ASP A 24 7.62 -8.28 -13.75
C ASP A 24 7.91 -6.81 -14.10
N ILE A 25 7.05 -5.89 -13.68
CA ILE A 25 7.27 -4.46 -13.87
C ILE A 25 8.45 -3.95 -13.04
N PHE A 26 8.57 -4.37 -11.78
CA PHE A 26 9.73 -4.00 -10.96
C PHE A 26 11.04 -4.43 -11.63
N GLN A 27 11.11 -5.67 -12.13
CA GLN A 27 12.29 -6.21 -12.81
C GLN A 27 12.70 -5.40 -14.03
N GLU A 28 11.74 -4.84 -14.77
CA GLU A 28 12.00 -4.03 -15.97
C GLU A 28 12.52 -2.63 -15.62
N GLU A 29 12.17 -2.07 -14.46
CA GLU A 29 12.41 -0.66 -14.14
C GLU A 29 13.54 -0.43 -13.12
N TYR A 30 13.83 -1.38 -12.21
CA TYR A 30 14.65 -1.12 -11.02
C TYR A 30 16.12 -0.80 -11.30
N GLU A 31 16.72 -1.34 -12.37
CA GLU A 31 18.16 -1.24 -12.63
C GLU A 31 18.64 0.19 -12.94
N GLU A 32 17.73 1.09 -13.33
CA GLU A 32 18.05 2.52 -13.48
C GLU A 32 18.24 3.23 -12.14
N PHE A 33 17.69 2.67 -11.05
CA PHE A 33 17.61 3.31 -9.74
C PHE A 33 18.47 2.61 -8.69
N LEU A 34 18.49 1.27 -8.70
CA LEU A 34 19.03 0.45 -7.62
C LEU A 34 19.92 -0.67 -8.16
N GLU A 35 20.96 -1.00 -7.40
CA GLU A 35 21.81 -2.16 -7.66
C GLU A 35 21.66 -3.19 -6.54
N GLY A 36 21.52 -4.47 -6.90
CA GLY A 36 21.37 -5.53 -5.91
C GLY A 36 21.10 -6.89 -6.51
N LYS A 37 20.73 -7.84 -5.65
CA LYS A 37 20.36 -9.20 -6.03
C LYS A 37 18.84 -9.35 -6.01
N LEU A 38 18.23 -9.20 -7.18
CA LEU A 38 16.79 -9.40 -7.35
C LEU A 38 16.42 -10.89 -7.34
N LYS A 39 15.38 -11.23 -6.59
CA LYS A 39 14.72 -12.53 -6.59
C LYS A 39 13.22 -12.33 -6.77
N LYS A 40 12.58 -13.32 -7.40
CA LYS A 40 11.14 -13.46 -7.41
C LYS A 40 10.70 -14.31 -6.22
N VAL A 41 9.83 -13.77 -5.37
CA VAL A 41 9.27 -14.49 -4.22
C VAL A 41 7.75 -14.48 -4.28
N LYS A 42 7.11 -15.42 -3.58
CA LYS A 42 5.67 -15.51 -3.44
C LYS A 42 5.22 -14.76 -2.19
N SER A 43 4.48 -13.68 -2.36
CA SER A 43 3.85 -12.93 -1.27
C SER A 43 2.99 -13.83 -0.38
N ARG A 44 2.87 -13.42 0.89
CA ARG A 44 1.97 -13.99 1.90
C ARG A 44 0.51 -13.64 1.67
N GLY A 45 0.21 -12.61 0.88
CA GLY A 45 -1.15 -12.17 0.60
C GLY A 45 -1.30 -11.56 -0.79
N SER A 46 -2.53 -11.52 -1.27
CA SER A 46 -2.94 -10.91 -2.54
C SER A 46 -3.46 -9.47 -2.38
N ALA A 47 -3.46 -8.97 -1.15
CA ALA A 47 -3.82 -7.62 -0.75
C ALA A 47 -3.14 -7.29 0.59
N THR A 48 -2.89 -6.02 0.91
CA THR A 48 -2.21 -5.60 2.14
C THR A 48 -2.81 -6.20 3.43
N PRO A 49 -4.14 -6.25 3.64
CA PRO A 49 -4.71 -6.82 4.86
C PRO A 49 -4.34 -8.30 5.05
N GLU A 50 -4.39 -9.08 3.97
CA GLU A 50 -3.99 -10.49 3.97
C GLU A 50 -2.49 -10.63 4.22
N TRP A 51 -1.68 -9.80 3.55
CA TRP A 51 -0.23 -9.79 3.72
C TRP A 51 0.16 -9.46 5.17
N LEU A 52 -0.45 -8.46 5.80
CA LEU A 52 -0.20 -8.10 7.20
C LEU A 52 -0.53 -9.25 8.15
N TYR A 53 -1.73 -9.82 8.02
CA TYR A 53 -2.22 -10.91 8.86
C TYR A 53 -1.34 -12.17 8.75
N GLU A 54 -0.97 -12.56 7.52
CA GLU A 54 -0.19 -13.78 7.27
C GLU A 54 1.33 -13.59 7.53
N THR A 55 1.83 -12.35 7.44
CA THR A 55 3.24 -12.03 7.68
C THR A 55 3.52 -11.80 9.16
N PHE A 56 2.72 -11.01 9.85
CA PHE A 56 3.02 -10.56 11.22
C PHE A 56 2.12 -11.25 12.25
N THR A 57 2.52 -12.47 12.63
CA THR A 57 1.76 -13.34 13.56
C THR A 57 2.24 -13.26 15.02
N SER A 58 3.11 -12.31 15.35
CA SER A 58 3.74 -12.16 16.68
C SER A 58 4.07 -10.70 16.97
N ARG A 59 4.54 -10.40 18.18
CA ARG A 59 5.04 -9.07 18.54
C ARG A 59 6.49 -8.91 18.08
N TYR A 60 6.78 -7.82 17.37
CA TYR A 60 8.11 -7.50 16.85
C TYR A 60 8.62 -6.16 17.37
N SER A 61 9.92 -6.08 17.65
CA SER A 61 10.61 -4.83 17.99
C SER A 61 10.88 -3.94 16.77
N TYR A 62 9.98 -3.97 15.77
CA TYR A 62 10.12 -3.19 14.55
C TYR A 62 9.54 -1.80 14.74
N ASN A 63 10.18 -0.84 14.08
CA ASN A 63 9.58 0.45 13.73
C ASN A 63 8.86 0.30 12.39
N TYR A 64 7.64 0.80 12.28
CA TYR A 64 6.86 0.74 11.05
C TYR A 64 6.41 2.14 10.63
N ILE A 65 6.94 2.62 9.52
CA ILE A 65 6.65 3.92 8.94
C ILE A 65 5.79 3.70 7.70
N SER A 66 4.55 4.17 7.70
CA SER A 66 3.59 3.80 6.66
C SER A 66 2.80 4.96 6.08
N ALA A 67 2.75 5.00 4.76
CA ALA A 67 1.76 5.76 3.99
C ALA A 67 0.42 5.01 3.84
N ASN A 68 0.30 3.79 4.37
CA ASN A 68 -0.91 2.97 4.29
C ASN A 68 -1.67 2.93 5.64
N PRO A 69 -2.96 3.34 5.68
CA PRO A 69 -3.76 3.42 6.90
C PRO A 69 -4.12 2.05 7.51
N TYR A 70 -3.90 0.94 6.81
CA TYR A 70 -4.01 -0.39 7.45
C TYR A 70 -2.98 -0.57 8.56
N ILE A 71 -1.86 0.15 8.48
CA ILE A 71 -0.83 0.18 9.51
C ILE A 71 -0.96 1.50 10.26
N ASN A 72 -1.79 1.50 11.29
CA ASN A 72 -2.18 2.71 12.01
C ASN A 72 -1.81 2.67 13.50
N GLY A 73 -1.33 3.79 14.04
CA GLY A 73 -1.03 3.97 15.45
C GLY A 73 -2.26 4.14 16.34
N GLN A 74 -3.46 4.22 15.77
CA GLN A 74 -4.73 4.45 16.47
C GLN A 74 -5.35 3.15 17.02
N GLY A 75 -4.75 2.00 16.74
CA GLY A 75 -5.21 0.69 17.22
C GLY A 75 -6.48 0.18 16.52
N LEU A 76 -6.78 0.71 15.33
CA LEU A 76 -7.90 0.22 14.52
C LEU A 76 -7.50 -1.09 13.87
N SER A 77 -8.38 -2.09 13.95
CA SER A 77 -8.15 -3.39 13.35
C SER A 77 -8.59 -3.47 11.88
N LEU A 78 -8.08 -4.44 11.14
CA LEU A 78 -8.38 -4.61 9.71
C LEU A 78 -9.87 -4.86 9.47
N ASP A 79 -10.56 -5.60 10.33
CA ASP A 79 -12.03 -5.81 10.23
C ASP A 79 -12.85 -4.51 10.43
N GLN A 80 -12.28 -3.51 11.11
CA GLN A 80 -12.90 -2.20 11.28
C GLN A 80 -12.64 -1.28 10.07
N LEU A 81 -11.47 -1.43 9.44
CA LEU A 81 -11.05 -0.58 8.31
C LEU A 81 -11.57 -1.14 6.98
N VAL A 82 -11.50 -2.46 6.78
CA VAL A 82 -11.74 -3.12 5.50
C VAL A 82 -13.10 -3.81 5.53
N GLY A 83 -14.05 -3.31 4.72
CA GLY A 83 -15.36 -3.93 4.58
C GLY A 83 -15.25 -5.37 4.05
N GLY A 84 -15.69 -6.35 4.85
CA GLY A 84 -15.65 -7.77 4.49
C GLY A 84 -14.36 -8.49 4.89
N CYS A 85 -13.44 -7.81 5.58
CA CYS A 85 -12.33 -8.43 6.29
C CYS A 85 -12.82 -8.95 7.65
N GLU A 86 -12.48 -10.19 7.99
CA GLU A 86 -12.84 -10.81 9.29
C GLU A 86 -11.63 -10.89 10.24
N GLN A 87 -10.46 -10.46 9.76
CA GLN A 87 -9.21 -10.52 10.50
C GLN A 87 -9.15 -9.41 11.55
N GLU A 88 -9.31 -9.80 12.82
CA GLU A 88 -9.05 -8.94 13.98
C GLU A 88 -7.53 -8.80 14.17
N TRP A 89 -6.91 -7.93 13.37
CA TRP A 89 -5.47 -7.63 13.40
C TRP A 89 -5.30 -6.12 13.48
N ASN A 90 -4.48 -5.62 14.39
CA ASN A 90 -4.14 -4.20 14.47
C ASN A 90 -2.63 -4.00 14.66
N ALA A 91 -2.08 -2.96 14.04
CA ALA A 91 -0.64 -2.73 14.02
C ALA A 91 -0.03 -2.52 15.42
N THR A 92 -0.78 -1.92 16.35
CA THR A 92 -0.32 -1.61 17.71
C THR A 92 -0.01 -2.84 18.56
N GLU A 93 -0.63 -3.98 18.25
CA GLU A 93 -0.34 -5.27 18.88
C GLU A 93 0.90 -5.97 18.31
N HIS A 94 1.41 -5.51 17.16
CA HIS A 94 2.51 -6.16 16.44
C HIS A 94 3.81 -5.35 16.45
N PHE A 95 3.77 -4.01 16.37
CA PHE A 95 4.97 -3.18 16.16
C PHE A 95 5.34 -2.27 17.33
N GLN A 96 6.64 -2.10 17.59
CA GLN A 96 7.15 -1.34 18.74
C GLN A 96 6.87 0.14 18.58
N ASN A 97 7.00 0.63 17.36
CA ASN A 97 6.68 1.99 16.99
C ASN A 97 5.95 2.01 15.65
N ILE A 98 5.03 2.96 15.50
CA ILE A 98 4.28 3.17 14.27
C ILE A 98 4.31 4.67 13.97
N VAL A 99 4.72 5.02 12.75
CA VAL A 99 4.74 6.39 12.24
C VAL A 99 3.70 6.52 11.14
N ASP A 100 2.61 7.23 11.45
CA ASP A 100 1.46 7.43 10.57
C ASP A 100 1.71 8.52 9.51
N SER A 101 2.59 8.25 8.53
CA SER A 101 2.84 9.17 7.41
C SER A 101 1.55 9.45 6.63
N TRP A 102 0.65 8.48 6.50
CA TRP A 102 -0.68 8.65 5.90
C TRP A 102 -1.56 9.72 6.59
N ILE A 103 -1.28 10.07 7.85
CA ILE A 103 -1.94 11.19 8.55
C ILE A 103 -1.18 12.50 8.32
N ASN A 104 0.14 12.48 8.45
CA ASN A 104 0.97 13.69 8.53
C ASN A 104 1.31 14.25 7.15
N ASP A 105 1.49 13.38 6.16
CA ASP A 105 2.05 13.68 4.85
C ASP A 105 1.03 13.59 3.71
N TRP A 106 -0.24 13.44 4.07
CA TRP A 106 -1.34 13.33 3.12
C TRP A 106 -1.44 14.57 2.22
N ASP A 107 -1.49 14.32 0.92
CA ASP A 107 -1.74 15.35 -0.08
C ASP A 107 -3.19 15.24 -0.58
N GLU A 108 -3.98 16.29 -0.32
CA GLU A 108 -5.39 16.37 -0.70
C GLU A 108 -5.58 16.56 -2.22
N GLU A 109 -4.57 17.06 -2.94
CA GLU A 109 -4.63 17.28 -4.40
C GLU A 109 -4.64 15.96 -5.16
N ILE A 110 -3.76 15.04 -4.76
CA ILE A 110 -3.59 13.73 -5.39
C ILE A 110 -4.24 12.58 -4.60
N ASN A 111 -4.85 12.88 -3.45
CA ASN A 111 -5.53 11.93 -2.57
C ASN A 111 -4.67 10.72 -2.15
N THR A 112 -3.37 10.96 -1.93
CA THR A 112 -2.41 9.97 -1.43
C THR A 112 -1.23 10.66 -0.76
N VAL A 113 -0.28 9.90 -0.21
CA VAL A 113 1.01 10.42 0.27
C VAL A 113 2.01 10.39 -0.89
N ARG A 114 2.67 11.52 -1.16
CA ARG A 114 3.76 11.56 -2.15
C ARG A 114 4.95 10.71 -1.68
N PRO A 115 5.58 9.91 -2.57
CA PRO A 115 6.78 9.16 -2.23
C PRO A 115 7.88 10.01 -1.56
N GLU A 116 8.10 11.24 -2.03
CA GLU A 116 9.06 12.19 -1.44
C GLU A 116 8.78 12.43 0.05
N LYS A 117 7.51 12.61 0.43
CA LYS A 117 7.14 12.93 1.82
C LYS A 117 7.29 11.73 2.73
N LEU A 118 6.92 10.53 2.27
CA LEU A 118 7.23 9.31 3.03
C LEU A 118 8.74 9.13 3.20
N THR A 119 9.55 9.44 2.18
CA THR A 119 11.01 9.39 2.28
C THR A 119 11.55 10.36 3.31
N ASP A 120 11.10 11.62 3.29
CA ASP A 120 11.48 12.63 4.27
C ASP A 120 11.15 12.15 5.69
N THR A 121 9.89 11.73 5.93
CA THR A 121 9.44 11.20 7.23
C THR A 121 10.23 9.98 7.67
N ALA A 122 10.56 9.07 6.74
CA ALA A 122 11.34 7.89 7.06
C ALA A 122 12.76 8.23 7.52
N LEU A 123 13.45 9.14 6.82
CA LEU A 123 14.81 9.58 7.16
C LEU A 123 14.88 10.28 8.53
N GLU A 124 13.78 10.89 8.97
CA GLU A 124 13.67 11.54 10.28
C GLU A 124 13.39 10.54 11.44
N ASN A 125 13.05 9.28 11.15
CA ASN A 125 12.59 8.29 12.13
C ASN A 125 13.37 6.96 12.06
N LEU A 126 14.70 7.02 11.85
CA LEU A 126 15.58 5.85 11.70
C LEU A 126 16.25 5.38 13.00
N GLU A 127 15.78 5.80 14.19
CA GLU A 127 16.45 5.49 15.46
C GLU A 127 16.33 4.01 15.91
N TYR A 128 15.59 3.18 15.18
CA TYR A 128 15.34 1.78 15.50
C TYR A 128 16.17 0.82 14.65
N SER A 129 16.61 -0.30 15.25
CA SER A 129 17.47 -1.28 14.59
C SER A 129 16.82 -2.05 13.43
N LYS A 130 15.50 -2.17 13.42
CA LYS A 130 14.73 -2.78 12.33
C LYS A 130 13.56 -1.90 11.97
N THR A 131 13.59 -1.33 10.77
CA THR A 131 12.59 -0.39 10.29
C THR A 131 11.93 -0.87 9.00
N ILE A 132 10.61 -0.87 8.98
CA ILE A 132 9.80 -1.12 7.79
C ILE A 132 9.29 0.22 7.27
N ILE A 133 9.50 0.50 5.99
CA ILE A 133 9.04 1.70 5.31
C ILE A 133 8.08 1.28 4.20
N HIS A 134 6.80 1.64 4.28
CA HIS A 134 5.77 1.16 3.37
C HIS A 134 5.16 2.30 2.56
N TYR A 135 5.53 2.36 1.27
CA TYR A 135 5.02 3.28 0.25
C TYR A 135 3.65 2.83 -0.24
N ILE A 136 2.75 3.78 -0.55
CA ILE A 136 1.52 3.48 -1.31
C ILE A 136 1.82 3.30 -2.80
N GLN A 137 2.74 4.06 -3.40
CA GLN A 137 3.00 3.87 -4.83
C GLN A 137 3.79 2.55 -5.05
N PRO A 138 3.45 1.77 -6.09
CA PRO A 138 2.63 2.12 -7.26
C PRO A 138 1.11 1.91 -7.16
N HIS A 139 0.57 1.50 -6.01
CA HIS A 139 -0.89 1.39 -5.86
C HIS A 139 -1.59 2.71 -6.14
N ARG A 140 -2.81 2.64 -6.66
CA ARG A 140 -3.63 3.82 -6.96
C ARG A 140 -3.98 4.62 -5.68
N PRO A 141 -4.29 5.91 -5.76
CA PRO A 141 -4.35 6.77 -6.95
C PRO A 141 -3.01 6.90 -7.67
N PHE A 142 -3.01 6.88 -9.01
CA PHE A 142 -1.78 7.06 -9.78
C PHE A 142 -1.41 8.55 -9.83
N ILE A 143 -0.26 8.91 -9.27
CA ILE A 143 0.24 10.29 -9.24
C ILE A 143 0.53 10.77 -10.66
N SER A 144 1.06 9.88 -11.50
CA SER A 144 1.39 10.19 -12.89
C SER A 144 0.16 10.43 -13.78
N ALA A 145 -1.06 10.14 -13.31
CA ALA A 145 -2.28 10.44 -14.03
C ALA A 145 -2.62 11.95 -14.05
N GLY A 146 -1.93 12.78 -13.25
CA GLY A 146 -2.12 14.23 -13.18
C GLY A 146 -3.23 14.69 -12.24
N ASP A 147 -3.33 16.01 -12.03
CA ASP A 147 -4.26 16.61 -11.06
C ASP A 147 -5.71 16.27 -11.39
N ALA A 148 -6.46 15.86 -10.37
CA ALA A 148 -7.89 15.60 -10.47
C ALA A 148 -8.64 16.78 -11.13
N GLU A 149 -8.18 18.03 -11.02
CA GLU A 149 -8.87 19.21 -11.55
C GLU A 149 -8.87 19.35 -13.08
N GLU A 150 -7.89 18.83 -13.83
CA GLU A 150 -7.91 18.91 -15.32
C GLU A 150 -8.96 17.94 -15.93
N PHE A 151 -9.54 17.07 -15.11
CA PHE A 151 -10.42 15.98 -15.52
C PHE A 151 -11.91 16.19 -15.25
N GLY A 152 -12.35 17.43 -14.94
CA GLY A 152 -13.77 17.70 -14.70
C GLY A 152 -14.31 16.92 -13.50
N TRP A 153 -13.46 16.77 -12.48
CA TRP A 153 -13.72 16.04 -11.25
C TRP A 153 -14.54 16.90 -10.29
N GLU A 154 -15.77 17.22 -10.70
CA GLU A 154 -16.76 17.57 -9.71
C GLU A 154 -17.07 16.29 -8.94
N ALA A 155 -16.86 16.33 -7.61
CA ALA A 155 -17.46 15.40 -6.67
C ALA A 155 -18.99 15.46 -6.78
N LYS A 156 -19.56 14.90 -7.85
CA LYS A 156 -20.99 14.72 -8.00
C LYS A 156 -21.36 13.50 -7.19
N ASN A 157 -21.75 13.79 -5.95
CA ASN A 157 -22.70 13.01 -5.18
C ASN A 157 -23.82 12.48 -6.08
N LYS A 158 -23.63 11.28 -6.63
CA LYS A 158 -24.65 10.37 -7.15
C LYS A 158 -23.97 9.02 -7.38
N MET A 159 -23.62 8.38 -6.27
CA MET A 159 -23.29 6.96 -6.23
C MET A 159 -24.43 6.17 -6.92
N GLU A 160 -24.10 5.35 -7.91
CA GLU A 160 -25.01 4.33 -8.44
C GLU A 160 -25.39 3.33 -7.34
N GLU A 161 -26.65 2.91 -7.35
CA GLU A 161 -27.34 2.22 -6.24
C GLU A 161 -27.05 0.71 -6.15
N THR A 162 -26.31 0.13 -7.08
CA THR A 162 -26.23 -1.33 -7.23
C THR A 162 -25.17 -1.99 -6.34
N GLU A 163 -23.95 -1.42 -6.22
CA GLU A 163 -22.91 -1.96 -5.32
C GLU A 163 -23.16 -1.68 -3.81
N LYS A 164 -23.97 -0.66 -3.51
CA LYS A 164 -24.30 -0.27 -2.12
C LYS A 164 -25.01 -1.34 -1.33
N THR A 165 -25.68 -2.29 -1.97
CA THR A 165 -26.64 -3.15 -1.27
C THR A 165 -25.96 -4.27 -0.48
N TYR A 166 -24.75 -4.69 -0.89
CA TYR A 166 -23.99 -5.75 -0.25
C TYR A 166 -23.08 -5.21 0.86
N THR A 167 -22.33 -4.15 0.57
CA THR A 167 -21.40 -3.48 1.50
C THR A 167 -22.13 -2.85 2.69
N ARG A 168 -23.29 -2.23 2.46
CA ARG A 168 -24.09 -1.56 3.49
C ARG A 168 -24.74 -2.54 4.48
N LYS A 169 -25.16 -3.73 4.02
CA LYS A 169 -25.72 -4.77 4.91
C LYS A 169 -24.69 -5.39 5.86
N ILE A 170 -23.42 -5.39 5.47
CA ILE A 170 -22.31 -5.89 6.31
C ILE A 170 -21.84 -4.78 7.26
N LEU A 171 -21.64 -3.55 6.77
CA LEU A 171 -21.33 -2.37 7.60
C LEU A 171 -22.39 -2.11 8.68
N ASP A 172 -23.67 -2.32 8.38
CA ASP A 172 -24.76 -2.05 9.33
C ASP A 172 -24.81 -3.03 10.51
N LYS A 173 -24.17 -4.20 10.42
CA LYS A 173 -24.15 -5.20 11.50
C LYS A 173 -22.99 -5.03 12.49
N THR A 174 -21.86 -4.49 12.06
CA THR A 174 -20.65 -4.33 12.91
C THR A 174 -20.44 -2.89 13.41
N ARG A 175 -21.21 -1.94 12.86
CA ARG A 175 -21.30 -0.52 13.24
C ARG A 175 -21.14 -0.23 14.75
N PRO A 176 -21.85 -0.90 15.69
CA PRO A 176 -21.83 -0.49 17.10
C PRO A 176 -20.48 -0.61 17.83
N LEU A 177 -19.52 -1.39 17.31
CA LEU A 177 -18.28 -1.72 18.02
C LEU A 177 -17.13 -0.73 17.76
N TRP A 178 -17.03 -0.17 16.56
CA TRP A 178 -15.93 0.73 16.16
C TRP A 178 -16.40 2.16 15.84
N ASP A 179 -17.70 2.38 15.62
CA ASP A 179 -18.29 3.71 15.44
C ASP A 179 -17.94 4.67 16.59
N PRO A 180 -17.87 4.29 17.88
CA PRO A 180 -17.48 5.24 18.93
C PRO A 180 -16.06 5.79 18.78
N ILE A 181 -15.08 4.94 18.42
CA ILE A 181 -13.68 5.33 18.24
C ILE A 181 -13.51 6.09 16.93
N TYR A 182 -14.07 5.55 15.85
CA TYR A 182 -14.02 6.17 14.53
C TYR A 182 -14.74 7.53 14.49
N GLN A 183 -15.92 7.66 15.10
CA GLN A 183 -16.66 8.92 15.21
C GLN A 183 -16.01 9.91 16.17
N ALA A 184 -15.30 9.44 17.20
CA ALA A 184 -14.53 10.31 18.10
C ALA A 184 -13.25 10.85 17.46
N MET A 185 -12.79 10.23 16.37
CA MET A 185 -11.62 10.67 15.61
C MET A 185 -11.90 11.98 14.87
N PRO A 186 -10.92 12.91 14.76
CA PRO A 186 -11.07 14.11 13.96
C PRO A 186 -11.54 13.80 12.53
N TYR A 187 -12.53 14.55 12.03
CA TYR A 187 -13.11 14.36 10.70
C TYR A 187 -12.08 14.30 9.57
N LYS A 188 -10.99 15.07 9.69
CA LYS A 188 -9.87 15.03 8.72
C LYS A 188 -9.26 13.63 8.61
N ILE A 189 -9.05 12.95 9.72
CA ILE A 189 -8.47 11.59 9.72
C ILE A 189 -9.50 10.59 9.17
N GLN A 190 -10.78 10.72 9.55
CA GLN A 190 -11.86 9.91 8.97
C GLN A 190 -11.93 10.05 7.44
N SER A 191 -11.77 11.28 6.93
CA SER A 191 -11.78 11.59 5.49
C SER A 191 -10.61 10.92 4.76
N LYS A 192 -9.41 10.99 5.32
CA LYS A 192 -8.21 10.33 4.78
C LYS A 192 -8.38 8.82 4.71
N ILE A 193 -8.85 8.20 5.81
CA ILE A 193 -9.18 6.77 5.84
C ILE A 193 -10.18 6.44 4.72
N LYS A 194 -11.28 7.19 4.58
CA LYS A 194 -12.28 6.93 3.53
C LYS A 194 -11.74 7.08 2.11
N SER A 195 -10.80 8.01 1.90
CA SER A 195 -10.17 8.25 0.61
C SER A 195 -9.29 7.07 0.21
N VAL A 196 -8.45 6.59 1.12
CA VAL A 196 -7.57 5.43 0.86
C VAL A 196 -8.36 4.14 0.73
N LEU A 197 -9.41 3.95 1.55
CA LEU A 197 -10.18 2.70 1.62
C LEU A 197 -11.31 2.59 0.59
N GLY A 198 -11.34 3.48 -0.42
CA GLY A 198 -12.20 3.29 -1.59
C GLY A 198 -13.67 3.67 -1.41
N LEU A 199 -14.00 4.67 -0.58
CA LEU A 199 -15.33 5.29 -0.63
C LEU A 199 -15.40 6.52 -1.56
N GLY A 200 -14.27 6.92 -2.15
CA GLY A 200 -14.21 7.85 -3.29
C GLY A 200 -14.16 7.08 -4.62
N SER A 201 -15.33 6.80 -5.19
CA SER A 201 -15.67 6.63 -6.63
C SER A 201 -14.79 5.91 -7.68
N ASP A 202 -13.57 5.47 -7.42
CA ASP A 202 -12.60 5.19 -8.49
C ASP A 202 -12.37 3.69 -8.68
N SER A 203 -13.29 3.05 -9.39
CA SER A 203 -13.04 1.72 -9.92
C SER A 203 -12.01 1.80 -11.05
N PHE A 204 -11.05 0.87 -11.07
CA PHE A 204 -10.17 0.67 -12.23
C PHE A 204 -10.95 0.67 -13.54
N GLU A 205 -12.17 0.11 -13.53
CA GLU A 205 -13.08 0.11 -14.68
C GLU A 205 -13.36 1.51 -15.23
N LYS A 206 -13.64 2.51 -14.38
CA LYS A 206 -13.88 3.89 -14.83
C LYS A 206 -12.63 4.52 -15.39
N LEU A 207 -11.49 4.31 -14.73
CA LEU A 207 -10.21 4.84 -15.18
C LEU A 207 -9.85 4.25 -16.55
N VAL A 208 -9.98 2.94 -16.70
CA VAL A 208 -9.75 2.22 -17.96
C VAL A 208 -10.73 2.64 -19.05
N GLN A 209 -12.01 2.86 -18.73
CA GLN A 209 -12.99 3.39 -19.71
C GLN A 209 -12.62 4.79 -20.21
N LYS A 210 -12.04 5.63 -19.34
CA LYS A 210 -11.68 7.01 -19.66
C LYS A 210 -10.36 7.11 -20.42
N GLU A 211 -9.34 6.41 -19.93
CA GLU A 211 -7.94 6.57 -20.37
C GLU A 211 -7.50 5.48 -21.35
N GLY A 212 -8.17 4.33 -21.35
CA GLY A 212 -7.75 3.13 -22.07
C GLY A 212 -6.74 2.29 -21.27
N GLU A 213 -6.75 0.99 -21.51
CA GLU A 213 -5.94 0.03 -20.75
C GLU A 213 -4.42 0.30 -20.83
N GLU A 214 -3.93 0.66 -22.02
CA GLU A 214 -2.50 0.95 -22.22
C GLU A 214 -2.05 2.15 -21.40
N LYS A 215 -2.88 3.19 -21.32
CA LYS A 215 -2.57 4.41 -20.56
C LYS A 215 -2.56 4.13 -19.06
N VAL A 216 -3.48 3.31 -18.56
CA VAL A 216 -3.50 2.89 -17.14
C VAL A 216 -2.25 2.08 -16.78
N ARG A 217 -1.80 1.18 -17.66
CA ARG A 217 -0.53 0.45 -17.48
C ARG A 217 0.67 1.38 -17.50
N GLU A 218 0.65 2.41 -18.34
CA GLU A 218 1.67 3.45 -18.38
C GLU A 218 1.73 4.23 -17.06
N TYR A 219 0.57 4.60 -16.49
CA TYR A 219 0.50 5.28 -15.20
C TYR A 219 1.08 4.42 -14.07
N TYR A 220 0.67 3.16 -13.98
CA TYR A 220 1.24 2.23 -13.00
C TYR A 220 2.77 2.15 -13.11
N ARG A 221 3.31 2.02 -14.34
CA ARG A 221 4.76 1.95 -14.58
C ARG A 221 5.47 3.25 -14.20
N GLN A 222 4.88 4.40 -14.49
CA GLN A 222 5.43 5.70 -14.08
C GLN A 222 5.46 5.84 -12.56
N ASP A 223 4.41 5.40 -11.86
CA ASP A 223 4.35 5.42 -10.40
C ASP A 223 5.34 4.44 -9.74
N VAL A 224 5.64 3.29 -10.37
CA VAL A 224 6.76 2.42 -9.96
C VAL A 224 8.06 3.20 -10.00
N ARG A 225 8.32 3.94 -11.08
CA ARG A 225 9.55 4.75 -11.22
C ARG A 225 9.61 5.90 -10.22
N LEU A 226 8.49 6.57 -9.94
CA LEU A 226 8.40 7.62 -8.91
C LEU A 226 8.76 7.07 -7.52
N ALA A 227 8.27 5.88 -7.17
CA ALA A 227 8.64 5.22 -5.93
C ALA A 227 10.13 4.86 -5.92
N LEU A 228 10.63 4.22 -6.98
CA LEU A 228 12.03 3.80 -7.10
C LEU A 228 13.04 4.97 -7.03
N GLU A 229 12.70 6.13 -7.60
CA GLU A 229 13.52 7.34 -7.48
C GLU A 229 13.71 7.75 -6.01
N GLN A 230 12.64 7.70 -5.23
CA GLN A 230 12.68 8.05 -3.81
C GLN A 230 13.31 6.94 -2.96
N VAL A 231 13.14 5.67 -3.33
CA VAL A 231 13.88 4.56 -2.72
C VAL A 231 15.38 4.70 -2.98
N GLN A 232 15.82 5.08 -4.18
CA GLN A 232 17.22 5.35 -4.47
C GLN A 232 17.76 6.47 -3.58
N ARG A 233 17.00 7.58 -3.44
CA ARG A 233 17.38 8.68 -2.54
C ARG A 233 17.53 8.19 -1.10
N MET A 234 16.59 7.39 -0.61
CA MET A 234 16.62 6.86 0.75
C MET A 234 17.81 5.93 0.98
N VAL A 235 18.03 4.96 0.09
CA VAL A 235 19.09 3.95 0.21
C VAL A 235 20.48 4.58 0.39
N LYS A 236 20.74 5.72 -0.26
CA LYS A 236 22.01 6.45 -0.14
C LYS A 236 22.31 6.98 1.27
N GLU A 237 21.28 7.11 2.11
CA GLU A 237 21.38 7.64 3.46
C GLU A 237 21.28 6.54 4.55
N LEU A 238 20.97 5.29 4.16
CA LEU A 238 20.80 4.19 5.10
C LEU A 238 22.13 3.47 5.38
N ASP A 239 22.49 3.33 6.66
CA ASP A 239 23.59 2.49 7.11
C ASP A 239 23.05 1.15 7.62
N GLY A 240 23.17 0.11 6.79
CA GLY A 240 22.73 -1.25 7.11
C GLY A 240 22.21 -2.04 5.91
N LYS A 241 21.69 -3.23 6.18
CA LYS A 241 21.15 -4.14 5.16
C LYS A 241 19.77 -3.70 4.72
N VAL A 242 19.65 -3.30 3.46
CA VAL A 242 18.38 -2.88 2.86
C VAL A 242 17.81 -3.97 1.97
N VAL A 243 16.53 -4.26 2.15
CA VAL A 243 15.73 -5.08 1.24
C VAL A 243 14.57 -4.24 0.69
N VAL A 244 14.38 -4.25 -0.62
CA VAL A 244 13.21 -3.67 -1.30
C VAL A 244 12.29 -4.79 -1.76
N THR A 245 11.01 -4.73 -1.40
CA THR A 245 10.00 -5.74 -1.72
C THR A 245 8.62 -5.12 -1.94
N ALA A 246 7.60 -5.95 -2.12
CA ALA A 246 6.20 -5.55 -2.19
C ALA A 246 5.36 -6.43 -1.26
N ASP A 247 4.24 -5.91 -0.79
CA ASP A 247 3.27 -6.66 0.00
C ASP A 247 2.40 -7.56 -0.89
N HIS A 248 2.05 -7.14 -2.09
CA HIS A 248 1.41 -7.91 -3.15
C HIS A 248 1.67 -7.25 -4.52
N GLY A 249 1.07 -7.78 -5.60
CA GLY A 249 1.04 -7.16 -6.92
C GLY A 249 -0.34 -6.62 -7.30
N GLU A 250 -0.57 -6.35 -8.58
CA GLU A 250 -1.80 -5.71 -9.08
C GLU A 250 -2.23 -6.33 -10.42
N LEU A 251 -3.53 -6.59 -10.61
CA LEU A 251 -4.05 -6.93 -11.93
C LEU A 251 -4.17 -5.66 -12.78
N LEU A 252 -3.61 -5.73 -13.98
CA LEU A 252 -3.55 -4.66 -14.96
C LEU A 252 -4.24 -5.08 -16.27
N GLY A 253 -5.37 -5.79 -16.15
CA GLY A 253 -6.22 -6.22 -17.26
C GLY A 253 -6.16 -7.71 -17.58
N GLU A 254 -5.47 -8.52 -16.78
CA GLU A 254 -5.40 -9.97 -16.96
C GLU A 254 -6.80 -10.58 -16.97
N ASN A 255 -7.17 -11.21 -18.09
CA ASN A 255 -8.51 -11.77 -18.30
C ASN A 255 -9.64 -10.76 -18.06
N GLY A 256 -9.39 -9.46 -18.31
CA GLY A 256 -10.35 -8.38 -18.07
C GLY A 256 -10.50 -7.95 -16.61
N HIS A 257 -9.65 -8.43 -15.71
CA HIS A 257 -9.66 -8.05 -14.29
C HIS A 257 -8.61 -6.99 -14.00
N TRP A 258 -8.95 -6.09 -13.08
CA TRP A 258 -8.10 -4.98 -12.66
C TRP A 258 -8.12 -4.84 -11.14
N GLY A 259 -7.02 -4.36 -10.58
CA GLY A 259 -6.86 -4.22 -9.14
C GLY A 259 -6.54 -5.55 -8.45
N HIS A 260 -6.87 -5.64 -7.17
CA HIS A 260 -6.63 -6.83 -6.37
C HIS A 260 -7.81 -7.10 -5.42
N LYS A 261 -7.85 -8.33 -4.88
CA LYS A 261 -8.87 -8.77 -3.92
C LYS A 261 -8.22 -9.75 -2.95
N ILE A 262 -8.58 -9.65 -1.67
CA ILE A 262 -8.14 -10.58 -0.61
C ILE A 262 -8.48 -12.02 -1.00
N GLY A 263 -7.52 -12.93 -0.83
CA GLY A 263 -7.66 -14.36 -1.09
C GLY A 263 -7.67 -14.76 -2.57
N LEU A 264 -7.37 -13.84 -3.49
CA LEU A 264 -7.33 -14.15 -4.92
C LEU A 264 -6.00 -14.79 -5.28
N GLU A 265 -6.01 -16.08 -5.61
CA GLU A 265 -4.84 -16.79 -6.09
C GLU A 265 -4.54 -16.47 -7.56
N ASN A 266 -3.65 -15.50 -7.77
CA ASN A 266 -3.17 -15.12 -9.09
C ASN A 266 -1.67 -14.79 -9.05
N THR A 267 -0.96 -15.11 -10.13
CA THR A 267 0.50 -14.93 -10.24
C THR A 267 0.92 -13.48 -10.18
N GLU A 268 0.20 -12.59 -10.86
CA GLU A 268 0.46 -11.16 -10.92
C GLU A 268 0.19 -10.47 -9.57
N LEU A 269 -0.65 -11.06 -8.71
CA LEU A 269 -0.88 -10.59 -7.34
C LEU A 269 0.10 -11.15 -6.32
N LEU A 270 0.61 -12.37 -6.54
CA LEU A 270 1.40 -13.08 -5.53
C LEU A 270 2.89 -13.13 -5.85
N GLU A 271 3.34 -12.89 -7.07
CA GLU A 271 4.76 -12.83 -7.40
C GLU A 271 5.28 -11.40 -7.24
N VAL A 272 6.12 -11.18 -6.23
CA VAL A 272 6.62 -9.87 -5.81
C VAL A 272 8.15 -9.81 -5.85
N PRO A 273 8.75 -8.60 -6.01
CA PRO A 273 10.19 -8.43 -5.94
C PRO A 273 10.73 -8.69 -4.54
N TRP A 274 11.94 -9.22 -4.48
CA TRP A 274 12.78 -9.23 -3.29
C TRP A 274 14.20 -8.86 -3.71
N LEU A 275 14.55 -7.60 -3.54
CA LEU A 275 15.84 -7.03 -3.93
C LEU A 275 16.69 -6.82 -2.68
N GLU A 276 17.75 -7.60 -2.53
CA GLU A 276 18.81 -7.35 -1.55
C GLU A 276 19.75 -6.29 -2.14
N ILE A 277 19.77 -5.09 -1.56
CA ILE A 277 20.64 -4.00 -2.01
C ILE A 277 22.10 -4.36 -1.75
N LYS A 278 22.97 -4.03 -2.70
CA LYS A 278 24.41 -4.27 -2.59
C LYS A 278 25.03 -3.29 -1.58
N GLU A 279 25.77 -3.82 -0.60
CA GLU A 279 26.61 -3.00 0.29
C GLU A 279 27.74 -2.36 -0.54
N GLU A 280 27.97 -1.05 -0.38
CA GLU A 280 29.09 -0.32 -0.99
C GLU A 280 30.44 -0.68 -0.35
#